data_AF-A0A2R6A634-F1
#
_entry.id   AF-A0A2R6A634-F1
#
_cell.length_a   1.000
_cell.length_b   1.000
_cell.length_c   1.000
_cell.angle_alpha   90.00
_cell.angle_beta   90.00
_cell.angle_gamma   90.00
#
_symmetry.space_group_name_H-M   'P 1'
#
loop_
_entity.id
_entity.type
_entity.pdbx_description
1 polymer ?
#
loop_
_entity_poly.entity_id
_entity_poly.type
_entity_poly.pdbx_seq_one_letter_code
_entity_poly.pdbx_strand_id
1 'polypeptide(L)' 'MNKILEELWSNIEWERRKIPGKKQYRLLPKYKVDIHSGKYKGKLRESLLEDWDYAAHWVDSAIKTAYSI' A
#
# COMPACT_ATOMS: atom_id res chain seq x y z
N MET A 1 4.98 -7.20 -10.33
CA MET A 1 3.65 -7.07 -9.71
C MET A 1 3.68 -7.39 -8.21
N ASN A 2 4.19 -8.55 -7.79
CA ASN A 2 4.13 -8.99 -6.38
C ASN A 2 4.86 -8.06 -5.39
N LYS A 3 6.01 -7.47 -5.75
CA LYS A 3 6.77 -6.54 -4.88
C LYS A 3 5.93 -5.37 -4.34
N ILE A 4 5.03 -4.79 -5.15
CA ILE A 4 4.22 -3.63 -4.76
C ILE A 4 3.19 -4.03 -3.69
N LEU A 5 2.53 -5.17 -3.92
CA LEU A 5 1.57 -5.70 -2.96
C LEU A 5 2.30 -6.06 -1.66
N GLU A 6 3.42 -6.80 -1.74
CA GLU A 6 4.23 -7.16 -0.57
C GLU A 6 4.63 -5.93 0.26
N GLU A 7 5.08 -4.85 -0.39
CA GLU A 7 5.42 -3.59 0.26
C GLU A 7 4.21 -2.93 0.92
N LEU A 8 3.04 -2.91 0.27
CA LEU A 8 1.82 -2.36 0.87
C LEU A 8 1.34 -3.19 2.05
N TRP A 9 1.33 -4.53 1.92
CA TRP A 9 0.91 -5.47 2.96
C TRP A 9 1.85 -5.45 4.17
N SER A 10 3.17 -5.31 3.97
CA SER A 10 4.15 -5.24 5.07
C SER A 10 3.97 -3.99 5.95
N ASN A 11 3.37 -2.94 5.38
CA ASN A 11 3.04 -1.69 6.05
C ASN A 11 1.68 -1.71 6.76
N ILE A 12 0.89 -2.80 6.65
CA ILE A 12 -0.38 -2.96 7.37
C ILE A 12 -0.13 -3.55 8.76
N GLU A 13 -0.64 -2.86 9.77
CA GLU A 13 -0.86 -3.37 11.11
C GLU A 13 -2.36 -3.59 11.35
N TRP A 14 -2.69 -4.59 12.16
CA TRP A 14 -4.08 -4.88 12.49
C TRP A 14 -4.41 -4.37 13.88
N GLU A 15 -5.28 -3.36 13.95
CA GLU A 15 -5.79 -2.85 15.22
C GLU A 15 -7.11 -3.52 15.57
N ARG A 16 -7.18 -4.16 16.73
CA ARG A 16 -8.42 -4.76 17.23
C ARG A 16 -9.30 -3.69 17.88
N ARG A 17 -10.44 -3.37 17.27
CA ARG A 17 -11.43 -2.45 17.84
C ARG A 17 -12.74 -3.15 18.17
N LYS A 18 -13.32 -2.82 19.32
CA LYS A 18 -14.67 -3.27 19.69
C LYS A 18 -15.70 -2.54 18.83
N ILE A 19 -16.71 -3.26 18.35
CA ILE A 19 -17.82 -2.64 17.61
C ILE A 19 -18.80 -2.04 18.63
N PRO A 20 -19.11 -0.73 18.57
CA PRO A 20 -20.06 -0.10 19.49
C PRO A 20 -21.41 -0.85 19.48
N GLY A 21 -21.94 -1.14 20.66
CA GLY A 21 -23.22 -1.86 20.82
C GLY A 21 -23.18 -3.37 20.53
N LYS A 22 -22.03 -3.96 20.17
CA LYS A 22 -21.88 -5.41 19.93
C LYS A 22 -20.83 -6.05 20.85
N LYS A 23 -20.94 -7.36 21.06
CA LYS A 23 -19.93 -8.18 21.77
C LYS A 23 -18.72 -8.56 20.89
N GLN A 24 -18.78 -8.21 19.60
CA GLN A 24 -17.78 -8.58 18.59
C GLN A 24 -16.65 -7.54 18.50
N TYR A 25 -15.51 -8.01 18.01
CA TYR A 25 -14.34 -7.19 17.69
C TYR A 25 -14.09 -7.24 16.19
N ARG A 26 -13.62 -6.13 15.62
CA ARG A 26 -13.13 -6.06 14.25
C ARG A 26 -11.63 -5.78 14.25
N LEU A 27 -10.91 -6.35 13.30
CA LEU A 27 -9.56 -5.92 12.96
C LEU A 27 -9.70 -4.82 11.90
N LEU A 28 -9.08 -3.67 12.14
CA LEU A 28 -8.97 -2.61 11.17
C LEU A 28 -7.52 -2.50 10.72
N PRO A 29 -7.26 -2.37 9.41
CA PRO A 29 -5.93 -2.07 8.94
C PRO A 29 -5.54 -0.66 9.39
N LYS A 30 -4.33 -0.53 9.91
CA LYS A 30 -3.65 0.72 10.21
C LYS A 30 -2.33 0.70 9.46
N TYR A 31 -2.05 1.73 8.68
CA TYR A 31 -0.78 1.80 7.95
C TYR A 31 0.31 2.41 8.82
N LYS A 32 1.49 1.77 8.84
CA LYS A 32 2.70 2.27 9.54
C LYS A 32 3.23 3.57 8.96
N VAL A 33 2.98 3.76 7.67
CA VAL A 33 3.38 4.91 6.87
C VAL A 33 2.17 5.50 6.18
N ASP A 34 2.26 6.76 5.79
CA ASP A 34 1.23 7.38 4.96
C ASP A 34 1.38 6.90 3.51
N ILE A 35 0.80 5.72 3.22
CA ILE A 35 0.80 5.11 1.89
C ILE A 35 0.08 5.99 0.85
N HIS A 36 -0.83 6.86 1.27
CA HIS A 36 -1.56 7.73 0.35
C HIS A 36 -0.80 9.02 0.02
N SER A 37 0.28 9.33 0.76
CA SER A 37 1.11 10.49 0.48
C SER A 37 1.78 10.41 -0.90
N GLY A 38 1.83 11.55 -1.59
CA GLY A 38 2.58 11.65 -2.85
C GLY A 38 4.07 11.34 -2.68
N LYS A 39 4.64 11.67 -1.51
CA LYS A 39 6.04 11.39 -1.17
C LYS A 39 6.31 9.88 -1.08
N TYR A 40 5.43 9.12 -0.45
CA TYR A 40 5.57 7.67 -0.37
C TYR A 40 5.43 7.02 -1.75
N LYS A 41 4.40 7.42 -2.52
CA LYS A 41 4.19 6.92 -3.89
C LYS A 41 5.37 7.22 -4.81
N GLY A 42 5.95 8.41 -4.72
CA GLY A 42 7.14 8.78 -5.49
C GLY A 42 8.34 7.89 -5.17
N LYS A 43 8.65 7.69 -3.87
CA LYS A 43 9.74 6.80 -3.44
C LYS A 43 9.53 5.35 -3.86
N LEU A 44 8.29 4.86 -3.75
CA LEU A 44 7.94 3.51 -4.19
C LEU A 44 8.09 3.37 -5.71
N ARG A 45 7.69 4.38 -6.48
CA ARG A 45 7.89 4.40 -7.94
C ARG A 45 9.37 4.40 -8.30
N GLU A 46 10.18 5.23 -7.66
CA GLU A 46 11.63 5.30 -7.86
C GLU A 46 12.32 3.96 -7.53
N SER A 47 11.96 3.32 -6.42
CA SER A 47 12.53 2.02 -6.04
C SER A 47 12.17 0.88 -6.98
N LEU A 48 11.04 0.99 -7.69
CA LEU A 48 10.59 0.01 -8.68
C LEU A 48 11.16 0.25 -10.08
N LEU A 49 11.60 1.47 -10.38
CA LEU A 49 12.10 1.82 -11.70
C LEU A 49 13.52 1.28 -11.95
N GLU A 50 14.35 1.07 -10.92
CA GLU A 50 15.70 0.46 -11.00
C GLU A 50 16.47 0.86 -12.30
N ASP A 51 16.53 2.16 -12.62
CA ASP A 51 17.17 2.75 -13.82
C ASP A 51 16.58 2.37 -15.19
N TRP A 52 15.35 1.84 -15.24
CA TRP A 52 14.66 1.48 -16.47
C TRP A 52 13.57 2.50 -16.85
N ASP A 53 13.99 3.62 -17.45
CA ASP A 53 13.09 4.73 -17.84
C ASP A 53 11.92 4.29 -18.74
N TYR A 54 12.14 3.30 -19.62
CA TYR A 54 11.11 2.78 -20.53
C TYR A 54 9.98 2.04 -19.80
N ALA A 55 10.19 1.61 -18.56
CA ALA A 55 9.20 0.87 -17.77
C ALA A 55 8.24 1.75 -16.95
N ALA A 56 8.42 3.07 -16.95
CA ALA A 56 7.63 4.02 -16.16
C ALA A 56 6.11 3.78 -16.24
N HIS A 57 5.58 3.65 -17.45
CA HIS A 57 4.14 3.47 -17.66
C HIS A 57 3.61 2.13 -17.09
N TRP A 58 4.42 1.07 -17.10
CA TRP A 58 4.08 -0.22 -16.50
C TRP A 58 4.08 -0.15 -14.98
N VAL A 59 5.08 0.51 -14.39
CA VAL A 59 5.16 0.75 -12.93
C VAL A 59 3.97 1.58 -12.46
N ASP A 60 3.65 2.66 -13.17
CA ASP A 60 2.51 3.52 -12.84
C ASP A 60 1.18 2.75 -12.91
N SER A 61 1.02 1.88 -13.91
CA SER A 61 -0.15 1.00 -14.04
C SER A 61 -0.25 0.01 -12.88
N ALA A 62 0.86 -0.63 -12.51
CA ALA A 62 0.91 -1.59 -11.40
C ALA A 62 0.62 -0.93 -10.05
N ILE A 63 1.17 0.27 -9.79
CA ILE A 63 0.85 1.06 -8.59
C ILE A 63 -0.64 1.40 -8.58
N LYS A 64 -1.20 1.89 -9.70
CA LYS A 64 -2.62 2.22 -9.76
C LYS A 64 -3.52 1.02 -9.44
N THR A 65 -3.20 -0.15 -9.99
CA THR A 65 -3.93 -1.38 -9.68
C THR A 65 -3.84 -1.74 -8.20
N ALA A 66 -2.65 -1.68 -7.60
CA ALA A 66 -2.44 -2.03 -6.19
C ALA A 66 -3.22 -1.13 -5.22
N TYR A 67 -3.46 0.13 -5.57
CA TYR A 67 -4.25 1.08 -4.76
C TYR A 67 -5.77 1.04 -5.04
N SER A 68 -6.21 0.27 -6.04
CA SER A 68 -7.63 0.12 -6.40
C SER A 68 -8.31 -1.13 -5.81
N ILE A 69 -7.55 -1.98 -5.13
CA ILE A 69 -8.01 -3.18 -4.42
C ILE A 69 -8.40 -2.77 -2.99
#